data_AF-A0A317PUF5-F1
#
_entry.id   AF-A0A317PUF5-F1
#
_cell.length_a   1.000
_cell.length_b   1.000
_cell.length_c   1.000
_cell.angle_alpha   90.00
_cell.angle_beta   90.00
_cell.angle_gamma   90.00
#
_symmetry.space_group_name_H-M   'P 1'
#
loop_
_entity.id
_entity.type
_entity.pdbx_description
1 polymer ?
#
loop_
_entity_poly.entity_id
_entity_poly.type
_entity_poly.pdbx_seq_one_letter_code
_entity_poly.pdbx_strand_id
1 'polypeptide(L)'
;MRKKLYIIQQEKLEIGDVIFTSEKSFISWFVRLVTFSRFSHVMLHVNGTTIHSVSGGVYSQNLQRLLFKKRYEVKVFRPIDKLTIAEESKICEYARNKVLSVYALLETIYVVIPFTSTASKKQFCSRLVAQSYKAAGKIIVKDPNYCSPKQIMKSGFFYEVDDCIKIASEKEIAFSKKFNPIQLIENSTISMIKKIRLSYGEKIQTIHDIIKLLIIHPEADDFVTLLAHDFGYFEHAQFDLKINPWRYSIKEFLNYVDLLGLNNNQIDSLAHRIYYVGDETANVHANEFYLYSVLHKKYKLNFFYESMELYKRLIRTDDIRKGVAISILSRLRT
;
A
#
# COMPACT_ATOMS: atom_id res chain seq x y z
N MET A 1 1.38 22.26 -28.24
CA MET A 1 0.44 21.23 -27.73
C MET A 1 0.95 20.69 -26.40
N ARG A 2 0.16 20.78 -25.31
CA ARG A 2 0.50 20.08 -24.05
C ARG A 2 0.53 18.57 -24.32
N LYS A 3 1.57 17.87 -23.87
CA LYS A 3 1.63 16.39 -23.96
C LYS A 3 0.46 15.80 -23.18
N LYS A 4 -0.34 14.96 -23.82
CA LYS A 4 -1.41 14.19 -23.16
C LYS A 4 -0.78 13.25 -22.13
N LEU A 5 -1.30 13.26 -20.90
CA LEU A 5 -0.94 12.31 -19.85
C LEU A 5 -2.12 11.36 -19.62
N TYR A 6 -1.81 10.14 -19.17
CA TYR A 6 -2.78 9.08 -18.90
C TYR A 6 -2.75 8.72 -17.43
N ILE A 7 -3.88 8.28 -16.91
CA ILE A 7 -4.08 7.92 -15.50
C ILE A 7 -5.02 6.71 -15.39
N ILE A 8 -4.89 5.97 -14.29
CA ILE A 8 -5.76 4.84 -13.97
C ILE A 8 -7.02 5.35 -13.28
N GLN A 9 -8.19 4.86 -13.72
CA GLN A 9 -9.50 5.07 -13.10
C GLN A 9 -9.65 4.08 -11.96
N GLN A 10 -9.22 4.48 -10.76
CA GLN A 10 -9.18 3.62 -9.58
C GLN A 10 -10.57 3.07 -9.22
N GLU A 11 -11.63 3.83 -9.49
CA GLU A 11 -13.03 3.46 -9.29
C GLU A 11 -13.51 2.28 -10.16
N LYS A 12 -12.74 1.90 -11.18
CA LYS A 12 -13.04 0.76 -12.06
C LYS A 12 -12.21 -0.49 -11.74
N LEU A 13 -11.29 -0.38 -10.78
CA LEU A 13 -10.47 -1.51 -10.37
C LEU A 13 -11.26 -2.42 -9.42
N GLU A 14 -10.98 -3.71 -9.52
CA GLU A 14 -11.48 -4.74 -8.62
C GLU A 14 -10.34 -5.31 -7.79
N ILE A 15 -10.67 -5.84 -6.60
CA ILE A 15 -9.68 -6.47 -5.73
C ILE A 15 -9.00 -7.63 -6.49
N GLY A 16 -7.68 -7.65 -6.44
CA GLY A 16 -6.89 -8.63 -7.16
C GLY A 16 -6.43 -8.16 -8.55
N ASP A 17 -6.97 -7.06 -9.09
CA ASP A 17 -6.45 -6.51 -10.34
C ASP A 17 -4.93 -6.28 -10.28
N VAL A 18 -4.25 -6.72 -11.33
CA VAL A 18 -2.80 -6.64 -11.47
C VAL A 18 -2.45 -5.53 -12.46
N ILE A 19 -1.71 -4.55 -12.00
CA ILE A 19 -1.38 -3.33 -12.76
C ILE A 19 0.07 -3.43 -13.22
N PHE A 20 0.29 -3.51 -14.52
CA PHE A 20 1.60 -3.54 -15.14
C PHE A 20 2.02 -2.15 -15.57
N THR A 21 3.24 -1.73 -15.23
CA THR A 21 3.76 -0.41 -15.62
C THR A 21 5.16 -0.45 -16.21
N SER A 22 5.45 0.55 -17.03
CA SER A 22 6.72 0.77 -17.69
C SER A 22 7.42 1.97 -17.02
N GLU A 23 8.14 1.73 -15.93
CA GLU A 23 8.90 2.80 -15.27
C GLU A 23 10.11 3.27 -16.10
N LYS A 24 10.74 4.39 -15.75
CA LYS A 24 11.94 4.89 -16.46
C LYS A 24 13.22 4.84 -15.63
N SER A 25 13.18 4.13 -14.51
CA SER A 25 14.36 3.90 -13.67
C SER A 25 15.38 2.99 -14.36
N PHE A 26 16.65 3.06 -13.94
CA PHE A 26 17.73 2.22 -14.49
C PHE A 26 17.44 0.72 -14.30
N ILE A 27 16.89 0.35 -13.13
CA ILE A 27 16.41 -1.00 -12.81
C ILE A 27 15.28 -1.40 -13.77
N SER A 28 14.35 -0.48 -14.05
CA SER A 28 13.24 -0.72 -14.96
C SER A 28 13.69 -0.94 -16.41
N TRP A 29 14.71 -0.22 -16.86
CA TRP A 29 15.37 -0.47 -18.15
C TRP A 29 16.01 -1.86 -18.20
N PHE A 30 16.75 -2.23 -17.16
CA PHE A 30 17.40 -3.55 -17.06
C PHE A 30 16.38 -4.70 -17.06
N VAL A 31 15.31 -4.61 -16.25
CA VAL A 31 14.25 -5.64 -16.21
C VAL A 31 13.55 -5.79 -17.57
N ARG A 32 13.26 -4.70 -18.28
CA ARG A 32 12.66 -4.78 -19.63
C ARG A 32 13.57 -5.47 -20.64
N LEU A 33 14.85 -5.08 -20.62
CA LEU A 33 15.86 -5.60 -21.54
C LEU A 33 16.02 -7.11 -21.37
N VAL A 34 16.03 -7.57 -20.12
CA VAL A 34 16.29 -8.97 -19.80
C VAL A 34 15.06 -9.86 -19.88
N THR A 35 13.87 -9.35 -19.54
CA THR A 35 12.62 -10.13 -19.63
C THR A 35 12.01 -10.10 -21.05
N PHE A 36 12.62 -9.36 -21.97
CA PHE A 36 12.05 -9.03 -23.29
C PHE A 36 10.58 -8.58 -23.16
N SER A 37 10.32 -7.72 -22.18
CA SER A 37 8.98 -7.22 -21.84
C SER A 37 8.98 -5.69 -21.90
N ARG A 38 7.83 -5.11 -22.27
CA ARG A 38 7.64 -3.65 -22.17
C ARG A 38 7.36 -3.22 -20.72
N PHE A 39 6.87 -4.13 -19.88
CA PHE A 39 6.56 -3.86 -18.48
C PHE A 39 7.70 -4.32 -17.59
N SER A 40 8.14 -3.41 -16.73
CA SER A 40 9.23 -3.64 -15.75
C SER A 40 8.71 -3.84 -14.34
N HIS A 41 7.48 -3.41 -14.08
CA HIS A 41 6.92 -3.32 -12.75
C HIS A 41 5.50 -3.83 -12.76
N VAL A 42 5.10 -4.39 -11.62
CA VAL A 42 3.78 -4.94 -11.41
C VAL A 42 3.32 -4.61 -9.99
N MET A 43 2.05 -4.25 -9.88
CA MET A 43 1.43 -3.82 -8.64
C MET A 43 0.11 -4.56 -8.46
N LEU A 44 -0.30 -4.76 -7.20
CA LEU A 44 -1.54 -5.45 -6.86
C LEU A 44 -2.56 -4.45 -6.32
N HIS A 45 -3.73 -4.38 -6.94
CA HIS A 45 -4.84 -3.61 -6.38
C HIS A 45 -5.41 -4.33 -5.17
N VAL A 46 -5.43 -3.65 -4.03
CA VAL A 46 -6.02 -4.14 -2.79
C VAL A 46 -6.93 -3.06 -2.25
N ASN A 47 -8.20 -3.39 -2.05
CA ASN A 47 -9.24 -2.59 -1.39
C ASN A 47 -8.92 -1.07 -1.24
N GLY A 48 -9.17 -0.29 -2.28
CA GLY A 48 -9.01 1.17 -2.24
C GLY A 48 -7.56 1.69 -2.32
N THR A 49 -6.56 0.83 -2.49
CA THR A 49 -5.15 1.20 -2.70
C THR A 49 -4.44 0.19 -3.60
N THR A 50 -3.15 0.38 -3.82
CA THR A 50 -2.32 -0.58 -4.56
C THR A 50 -1.08 -0.87 -3.74
N ILE A 51 -0.67 -2.13 -3.64
CA ILE A 51 0.57 -2.51 -2.99
C ILE A 51 1.58 -2.95 -4.05
N HIS A 52 2.81 -2.46 -3.92
CA HIS A 52 3.90 -2.81 -4.84
C HIS A 52 5.22 -2.93 -4.11
N SER A 53 6.23 -3.53 -4.76
CA SER A 53 7.58 -3.65 -4.21
C SER A 53 8.58 -2.93 -5.11
N VAL A 54 9.28 -1.93 -4.60
CA VAL A 54 10.30 -1.11 -5.29
C VAL A 54 11.56 -0.99 -4.45
N SER A 55 12.67 -0.43 -4.97
CA SER A 55 14.02 -0.48 -4.38
C SER A 55 14.16 -0.17 -2.88
N GLY A 56 13.23 0.58 -2.28
CA GLY A 56 13.23 0.85 -0.84
C GLY A 56 12.43 -0.14 0.02
N GLY A 57 11.52 -0.93 -0.56
CA GLY A 57 10.66 -1.87 0.14
C GLY A 57 9.32 -2.15 -0.56
N VAL A 58 8.36 -2.68 0.19
CA VAL A 58 6.96 -2.81 -0.24
C VAL A 58 6.16 -1.63 0.29
N TYR A 59 5.36 -1.00 -0.55
CA TYR A 59 4.66 0.23 -0.24
C TYR A 59 3.21 0.18 -0.68
N SER A 60 2.41 1.03 -0.04
CA SER A 60 1.11 1.43 -0.57
C SER A 60 1.30 2.58 -1.56
N GLN A 61 0.63 2.52 -2.69
CA GLN A 61 0.76 3.51 -3.76
C GLN A 61 -0.61 4.08 -4.10
N ASN A 62 -0.74 5.41 -3.97
CA ASN A 62 -1.90 6.13 -4.48
C ASN A 62 -1.78 6.23 -6.01
N LEU A 63 -2.66 5.55 -6.75
CA LEU A 63 -2.67 5.52 -8.20
C LEU A 63 -3.00 6.87 -8.84
N GLN A 64 -3.73 7.74 -8.14
CA GLN A 64 -4.04 9.09 -8.63
C GLN A 64 -2.79 9.99 -8.74
N ARG A 65 -1.65 9.53 -8.19
CA ARG A 65 -0.34 10.18 -8.31
C ARG A 65 0.51 9.61 -9.44
N LEU A 66 0.07 8.53 -10.09
CA LEU A 66 0.79 7.89 -11.19
C LEU A 66 0.26 8.39 -12.53
N LEU A 67 1.09 9.16 -13.23
CA LEU A 67 0.82 9.65 -14.58
C LEU A 67 1.74 8.98 -15.60
N PHE A 68 1.14 8.59 -16.73
CA PHE A 68 1.84 7.94 -17.83
C PHE A 68 1.89 8.87 -19.04
N LYS A 69 3.01 8.88 -19.76
CA LYS A 69 3.16 9.73 -20.96
C LYS A 69 2.48 9.11 -22.17
N LYS A 70 2.28 7.79 -22.17
CA LYS A 70 1.63 7.05 -23.26
C LYS A 70 0.70 6.00 -22.67
N ARG A 71 -0.46 5.78 -23.31
CA ARG A 71 -1.47 4.79 -22.86
C ARG A 71 -0.87 3.42 -22.61
N TYR A 72 -0.04 2.94 -23.52
CA TYR A 72 0.58 1.61 -23.44
C TYR A 72 1.66 1.45 -22.35
N GLU A 73 2.05 2.53 -21.65
CA GLU A 73 3.01 2.43 -20.54
C GLU A 73 2.37 1.78 -19.30
N VAL A 74 1.04 1.59 -19.30
CA VAL A 74 0.28 0.94 -18.24
C VAL A 74 -0.75 -0.02 -18.84
N LYS A 75 -0.97 -1.15 -18.17
CA LYS A 75 -2.07 -2.10 -18.43
C LYS A 75 -2.64 -2.65 -17.13
N VAL A 76 -3.93 -2.97 -17.13
CA VAL A 76 -4.62 -3.61 -16.01
C VAL A 76 -5.06 -5.01 -16.45
N PHE A 77 -4.86 -5.99 -15.58
CA PHE A 77 -5.22 -7.38 -15.82
C PHE A 77 -6.07 -7.89 -14.66
N ARG A 78 -7.17 -8.55 -14.96
CA ARG A 78 -8.14 -9.08 -13.99
C ARG A 78 -8.17 -10.60 -14.05
N PRO A 79 -8.31 -11.31 -12.92
CA PRO A 79 -8.53 -12.76 -12.93
C PRO A 79 -9.68 -13.14 -13.86
N ILE A 80 -9.48 -14.17 -14.69
CA ILE A 80 -10.54 -14.68 -15.57
C ILE A 80 -11.70 -15.22 -14.74
N ASP A 81 -11.36 -16.03 -13.72
CA ASP A 81 -12.32 -16.52 -12.76
C ASP A 81 -12.47 -15.50 -11.62
N LYS A 82 -13.72 -15.15 -11.31
CA LYS A 82 -14.01 -14.23 -10.22
C LYS A 82 -13.50 -14.80 -8.89
N LEU A 83 -12.75 -13.99 -8.16
CA LEU A 83 -12.28 -14.36 -6.83
C LEU A 83 -13.45 -14.42 -5.85
N THR A 84 -13.40 -15.38 -4.93
CA THR A 84 -14.30 -15.41 -3.77
C THR A 84 -13.85 -14.37 -2.74
N ILE A 85 -14.78 -13.92 -1.89
CA ILE A 85 -14.48 -12.98 -0.78
C ILE A 85 -13.33 -13.50 0.11
N ALA A 86 -13.29 -14.81 0.36
CA ALA A 86 -12.24 -15.44 1.15
C ALA A 86 -10.86 -15.38 0.45
N GLU A 87 -10.82 -15.52 -0.87
CA GLU A 87 -9.59 -15.42 -1.67
C GLU A 87 -9.10 -13.96 -1.75
N GLU A 88 -10.02 -13.02 -2.01
CA GLU A 88 -9.74 -11.58 -1.97
C GLU A 88 -9.13 -11.16 -0.62
N SER A 89 -9.73 -11.64 0.48
CA SER A 89 -9.25 -11.38 1.83
C SER A 89 -7.83 -11.89 2.05
N LYS A 90 -7.54 -13.14 1.68
CA LYS A 90 -6.20 -13.74 1.82
C LYS A 90 -5.15 -13.04 0.95
N ILE A 91 -5.50 -12.65 -0.28
CA ILE A 91 -4.63 -11.87 -1.18
C ILE A 91 -4.28 -10.53 -0.53
N CYS A 92 -5.29 -9.82 -0.03
CA CYS A 92 -5.11 -8.53 0.62
C CYS A 92 -4.30 -8.63 1.91
N GLU A 93 -4.60 -9.61 2.76
CA GLU A 93 -3.90 -9.87 4.02
C GLU A 93 -2.42 -10.15 3.77
N TYR A 94 -2.11 -11.02 2.81
CA TYR A 94 -0.72 -11.31 2.47
C TYR A 94 0.01 -10.05 2.00
N ALA A 95 -0.58 -9.30 1.06
CA ALA A 95 0.05 -8.10 0.51
C ALA A 95 0.28 -7.03 1.59
N ARG A 96 -0.70 -6.80 2.46
CA ARG A 96 -0.62 -5.85 3.58
C ARG A 96 0.44 -6.25 4.59
N ASN A 97 0.54 -7.53 4.93
CA ASN A 97 1.58 -8.07 5.81
C ASN A 97 3.00 -7.92 5.23
N LYS A 98 3.13 -7.61 3.94
CA LYS A 98 4.43 -7.29 3.33
C LYS A 98 4.72 -5.80 3.26
N VAL A 99 3.77 -4.91 3.48
CA VAL A 99 4.01 -3.45 3.48
C VAL A 99 5.13 -3.10 4.46
N LEU A 100 6.01 -2.19 4.07
CA LEU A 100 7.27 -1.80 4.75
C LEU A 100 8.33 -2.90 4.83
N SER A 101 8.15 -4.05 4.17
CA SER A 101 9.23 -5.03 4.02
C SER A 101 10.30 -4.57 3.05
N VAL A 102 11.57 -4.82 3.35
CA VAL A 102 12.69 -4.36 2.53
C VAL A 102 12.83 -5.15 1.21
N TYR A 103 13.21 -4.40 0.17
CA TYR A 103 13.32 -4.85 -1.21
C TYR A 103 14.51 -5.78 -1.47
N ALA A 104 14.29 -6.76 -2.33
CA ALA A 104 15.23 -7.82 -2.71
C ALA A 104 16.13 -7.44 -3.89
N LEU A 105 16.90 -6.36 -3.81
CA LEU A 105 17.67 -5.86 -4.96
C LEU A 105 18.62 -6.90 -5.59
N LEU A 106 19.19 -7.82 -4.80
CA LEU A 106 20.08 -8.87 -5.32
C LEU A 106 19.33 -10.09 -5.89
N GLU A 107 18.07 -10.31 -5.50
CA GLU A 107 17.29 -11.48 -5.96
C GLU A 107 16.45 -11.20 -7.20
N THR A 108 16.21 -9.93 -7.54
CA THR A 108 15.70 -9.54 -8.86
C THR A 108 16.64 -9.96 -9.98
N ILE A 109 17.95 -10.11 -9.70
CA ILE A 109 18.95 -10.64 -10.64
C ILE A 109 18.81 -12.17 -10.81
N TYR A 110 18.36 -12.91 -9.80
CA TYR A 110 18.13 -14.36 -9.90
C TYR A 110 16.86 -14.76 -10.65
N VAL A 111 15.96 -13.80 -10.94
CA VAL A 111 14.85 -14.01 -11.90
C VAL A 111 15.39 -14.21 -13.32
N VAL A 112 16.64 -13.78 -13.57
CA VAL A 112 17.29 -13.74 -14.88
C VAL A 112 18.25 -14.90 -15.07
N ILE A 113 19.03 -15.20 -14.04
CA ILE A 113 20.04 -16.27 -14.08
C ILE A 113 19.52 -17.40 -13.17
N PRO A 114 19.17 -18.57 -13.72
CA PRO A 114 18.61 -19.66 -12.94
C PRO A 114 19.71 -20.19 -12.00
N PHE A 115 19.69 -19.74 -10.75
CA PHE A 115 20.54 -20.23 -9.69
C PHE A 115 19.66 -20.69 -8.54
N THR A 116 19.84 -21.93 -8.09
CA THR A 116 19.11 -22.47 -6.94
C THR A 116 19.72 -21.89 -5.66
N SER A 117 19.14 -20.82 -5.14
CA SER A 117 19.38 -20.37 -3.77
C SER A 117 18.08 -20.45 -2.97
N THR A 118 18.19 -20.64 -1.66
CA THR A 118 17.05 -20.54 -0.74
C THR A 118 16.48 -19.13 -0.82
N ALA A 119 15.22 -18.98 -1.25
CA ALA A 119 14.59 -17.67 -1.39
C ALA A 119 14.65 -16.89 -0.06
N SER A 120 15.21 -15.68 -0.08
CA SER A 120 15.19 -14.83 1.10
C SER A 120 13.79 -14.27 1.35
N LYS A 121 13.59 -13.69 2.54
CA LYS A 121 12.36 -12.96 2.89
C LYS A 121 12.13 -11.70 2.04
N LYS A 122 13.13 -11.22 1.30
CA LYS A 122 13.07 -9.96 0.58
C LYS A 122 12.03 -10.05 -0.56
N GLN A 123 11.40 -8.93 -0.91
CA GLN A 123 10.36 -8.88 -1.95
C GLN A 123 10.82 -8.14 -3.21
N PHE A 124 10.29 -8.54 -4.36
CA PHE A 124 10.26 -7.71 -5.57
C PHE A 124 8.88 -7.80 -6.21
N CYS A 125 8.59 -6.88 -7.13
CA CYS A 125 7.24 -6.59 -7.57
C CYS A 125 6.41 -7.81 -8.00
N SER A 126 6.96 -8.67 -8.85
CA SER A 126 6.28 -9.88 -9.33
C SER A 126 6.20 -10.99 -8.28
N ARG A 127 7.22 -11.16 -7.43
CA ARG A 127 7.17 -12.11 -6.31
C ARG A 127 6.03 -11.75 -5.34
N LEU A 128 5.90 -10.46 -5.00
CA LEU A 128 4.84 -9.99 -4.13
C LEU A 128 3.46 -10.40 -4.67
N VAL A 129 3.19 -10.12 -5.95
CA VAL A 129 1.91 -10.48 -6.59
C VAL A 129 1.72 -12.00 -6.59
N ALA A 130 2.71 -12.77 -7.02
CA ALA A 130 2.60 -14.22 -7.11
C ALA A 130 2.41 -14.90 -5.74
N GLN A 131 3.10 -14.42 -4.71
CA GLN A 131 2.95 -14.94 -3.35
C GLN A 131 1.61 -14.55 -2.72
N SER A 132 1.07 -13.35 -3.00
CA SER A 132 -0.27 -12.96 -2.56
C SER A 132 -1.33 -13.90 -3.11
N TYR A 133 -1.29 -14.19 -4.42
CA TYR A 133 -2.21 -15.16 -5.04
C TYR A 133 -2.03 -16.58 -4.48
N LYS A 134 -0.78 -17.02 -4.28
CA LYS A 134 -0.51 -18.33 -3.68
C LYS A 134 -1.04 -18.45 -2.25
N ALA A 135 -1.03 -17.38 -1.45
CA ALA A 135 -1.60 -17.39 -0.11
C ALA A 135 -3.12 -17.66 -0.11
N ALA A 136 -3.80 -17.30 -1.19
CA ALA A 136 -5.19 -17.66 -1.45
C ALA A 136 -5.38 -19.01 -2.17
N GLY A 137 -4.31 -19.79 -2.36
CA GLY A 137 -4.37 -21.08 -3.07
C GLY A 137 -4.39 -20.98 -4.59
N LYS A 138 -4.18 -19.79 -5.17
CA LYS A 138 -4.13 -19.59 -6.63
C LYS A 138 -2.69 -19.62 -7.14
N ILE A 139 -2.39 -20.56 -8.03
CA ILE A 139 -1.07 -20.70 -8.66
C ILE A 139 -1.10 -19.94 -9.98
N ILE A 140 -0.63 -18.69 -9.99
CA ILE A 140 -0.62 -17.86 -11.20
C ILE A 140 0.67 -17.99 -12.02
N VAL A 141 1.71 -18.61 -11.47
CA VAL A 141 3.00 -18.90 -12.14
C VAL A 141 3.61 -20.15 -11.53
N LYS A 142 4.49 -20.83 -12.28
CA LYS A 142 5.17 -22.07 -11.83
C LYS A 142 5.99 -21.87 -10.55
N ASP A 143 6.74 -20.78 -10.47
CA ASP A 143 7.52 -20.42 -9.29
C ASP A 143 7.12 -19.02 -8.78
N PRO A 144 6.39 -18.93 -7.65
CA PRO A 144 5.99 -17.65 -7.07
C PRO A 144 7.16 -16.88 -6.44
N ASN A 145 8.28 -17.54 -6.15
CA ASN A 145 9.47 -16.92 -5.58
C ASN A 145 10.35 -16.29 -6.67
N TYR A 146 10.31 -16.81 -7.90
CA TYR A 146 11.13 -16.33 -9.01
C TYR A 146 10.29 -16.23 -10.28
N CYS A 147 9.62 -15.09 -10.44
CA CYS A 147 8.85 -14.79 -11.64
C CYS A 147 9.04 -13.34 -12.08
N SER A 148 8.91 -13.08 -13.37
CA SER A 148 8.91 -11.76 -13.97
C SER A 148 7.47 -11.24 -14.17
N PRO A 149 7.26 -9.92 -14.30
CA PRO A 149 5.96 -9.37 -14.71
C PRO A 149 5.42 -10.01 -15.99
N LYS A 150 6.30 -10.33 -16.96
CA LYS A 150 5.91 -10.99 -18.21
C LYS A 150 5.36 -12.41 -18.00
N GLN A 151 5.94 -13.18 -17.07
CA GLN A 151 5.44 -14.51 -16.75
C GLN A 151 4.04 -14.45 -16.12
N ILE A 152 3.78 -13.47 -15.25
CA ILE A 152 2.44 -13.24 -14.69
C ILE A 152 1.46 -12.84 -15.81
N MET A 153 1.84 -11.89 -16.65
CA MET A 153 1.00 -11.42 -17.77
C MET A 153 0.66 -12.53 -18.78
N LYS A 154 1.55 -13.52 -18.95
CA LYS A 154 1.38 -14.65 -19.89
C LYS A 154 0.84 -15.91 -19.25
N SER A 155 0.44 -15.89 -17.98
CA SER A 155 0.03 -17.10 -17.26
C SER A 155 -1.27 -17.73 -17.75
N GLY A 156 -2.08 -16.98 -18.52
CA GLY A 156 -3.44 -17.38 -18.88
C GLY A 156 -4.43 -17.29 -17.72
N PHE A 157 -4.00 -16.84 -16.53
CA PHE A 157 -4.89 -16.66 -15.37
C PHE A 157 -5.69 -15.34 -15.44
N PHE A 158 -5.22 -14.39 -16.23
CA PHE A 158 -5.76 -13.03 -16.29
C PHE A 158 -6.16 -12.64 -17.72
N TYR A 159 -7.13 -11.75 -17.83
CA TYR A 159 -7.47 -11.04 -19.06
C TYR A 159 -7.18 -9.53 -18.92
N GLU A 160 -6.90 -8.84 -20.02
CA GLU A 160 -6.64 -7.40 -20.02
C GLU A 160 -7.94 -6.59 -19.90
N VAL A 161 -7.94 -5.57 -19.03
CA VAL A 161 -9.04 -4.63 -18.82
C VAL A 161 -8.67 -3.26 -19.37
N ASP A 162 -9.29 -2.88 -20.49
CA ASP A 162 -8.92 -1.66 -21.22
C ASP A 162 -9.61 -0.38 -20.70
N ASP A 163 -10.76 -0.51 -20.04
CA ASP A 163 -11.59 0.64 -19.68
C ASP A 163 -11.15 1.31 -18.37
N CYS A 164 -10.09 0.82 -17.72
CA CYS A 164 -9.49 1.37 -16.51
C CYS A 164 -8.49 2.52 -16.78
N ILE A 165 -8.17 2.86 -18.04
CA ILE A 165 -7.18 3.91 -18.35
C ILE A 165 -7.83 5.05 -19.13
N LYS A 166 -7.65 6.29 -18.68
CA LYS A 166 -8.15 7.51 -19.35
C LYS A 166 -7.07 8.58 -19.53
N ILE A 167 -7.40 9.62 -20.29
CA ILE A 167 -6.60 10.86 -20.34
C ILE A 167 -6.80 11.61 -19.02
N ALA A 168 -5.69 12.02 -18.40
CA ALA A 168 -5.73 12.77 -17.15
C ALA A 168 -6.24 14.21 -17.37
N SER A 169 -7.19 14.63 -16.54
CA SER A 169 -7.65 16.01 -16.45
C SER A 169 -6.59 16.93 -15.82
N GLU A 170 -6.74 18.24 -16.00
CA GLU A 170 -5.81 19.20 -15.38
C GLU A 170 -5.83 19.13 -13.84
N LYS A 171 -7.01 18.86 -13.25
CA LYS A 171 -7.17 18.67 -11.80
C LYS A 171 -6.38 17.44 -11.31
N GLU A 172 -6.46 16.31 -12.03
CA GLU A 172 -5.70 15.10 -11.69
C GLU A 172 -4.18 15.31 -11.85
N ILE A 173 -3.77 16.01 -12.92
CA ILE A 173 -2.37 16.35 -13.13
C ILE A 173 -1.85 17.24 -11.99
N ALA A 174 -2.61 18.25 -11.58
CA ALA A 174 -2.25 19.11 -10.46
C ALA A 174 -2.20 18.32 -9.14
N PHE A 175 -3.17 17.45 -8.89
CA PHE A 175 -3.20 16.60 -7.70
C PHE A 175 -1.97 15.68 -7.60
N SER A 176 -1.56 15.07 -8.70
CA SER A 176 -0.40 14.16 -8.72
C SER A 176 0.89 14.80 -8.19
N LYS A 177 1.02 16.13 -8.34
CA LYS A 177 2.19 16.92 -7.92
C LYS A 177 2.11 17.46 -6.50
N LYS A 178 0.96 17.35 -5.84
CA LYS A 178 0.82 17.78 -4.44
C LYS A 178 1.72 16.94 -3.54
N PHE A 179 2.12 17.50 -2.40
CA PHE A 179 2.85 16.76 -1.37
C PHE A 179 2.17 15.42 -1.02
N ASN A 180 2.96 14.36 -0.85
CA ASN A 180 2.47 13.02 -0.50
C ASN A 180 2.90 12.65 0.93
N PRO A 181 2.02 12.83 1.94
CA PRO A 181 2.38 12.52 3.32
C PRO A 181 2.64 11.05 3.58
N ILE A 182 1.95 10.15 2.87
CA ILE A 182 2.14 8.70 3.00
C ILE A 182 3.58 8.34 2.63
N GLN A 183 4.10 8.92 1.55
CA GLN A 183 5.49 8.68 1.13
C GLN A 183 6.52 9.18 2.15
N LEU A 184 6.25 10.32 2.81
CA LEU A 184 7.13 10.81 3.88
C LEU A 184 7.19 9.79 5.03
N ILE A 185 6.03 9.35 5.50
CA ILE A 185 5.88 8.35 6.58
C ILE A 185 6.58 7.03 6.23
N GLU A 186 6.34 6.51 5.02
CA GLU A 186 6.94 5.25 4.57
C GLU A 186 8.46 5.36 4.48
N ASN A 187 8.99 6.48 3.98
CA ASN A 187 10.43 6.73 3.91
C ASN A 187 11.08 6.83 5.29
N SER A 188 10.43 7.50 6.24
CA SER A 188 10.92 7.61 7.61
C SER A 188 10.94 6.24 8.31
N THR A 189 9.85 5.46 8.18
CA THR A 189 9.75 4.12 8.76
C THR A 189 10.82 3.18 8.20
N ILE A 190 11.13 3.28 6.91
CA ILE A 190 12.20 2.47 6.30
C ILE A 190 13.57 2.91 6.79
N SER A 191 13.78 4.20 6.99
CA SER A 191 15.03 4.72 7.52
C SER A 191 15.25 4.26 8.96
N MET A 192 14.19 4.20 9.76
CA MET A 192 14.19 3.57 11.10
C MET A 192 14.59 2.09 11.02
N ILE A 193 13.90 1.28 10.20
CA ILE A 193 14.20 -0.16 10.05
C ILE A 193 15.66 -0.36 9.59
N LYS A 194 16.16 0.48 8.68
CA LYS A 194 17.56 0.44 8.25
C LYS A 194 18.52 0.70 9.39
N LYS A 195 18.26 1.70 10.24
CA LYS A 195 19.11 1.95 11.42
C LYS A 195 19.09 0.79 12.42
N ILE A 196 17.91 0.23 12.70
CA ILE A 196 17.78 -0.94 13.59
C ILE A 196 18.56 -2.15 13.02
N ARG A 197 18.48 -2.36 11.70
CA ARG A 197 19.25 -3.41 11.02
C ARG A 197 20.76 -3.27 11.19
N LEU A 198 21.30 -2.05 11.15
CA LEU A 198 22.73 -1.83 11.32
C LEU A 198 23.21 -2.31 12.69
N SER A 199 22.37 -2.22 13.71
CA SER A 199 22.70 -2.66 15.08
C SER A 199 22.44 -4.15 15.33
N TYR A 200 21.36 -4.71 14.77
CA TYR A 200 20.87 -6.06 15.12
C TYR A 200 20.90 -7.07 13.97
N GLY A 201 21.47 -6.70 12.82
CA GLY A 201 21.82 -7.61 11.74
C GLY A 201 20.79 -7.73 10.61
N GLU A 202 21.21 -8.38 9.53
CA GLU A 202 20.51 -8.38 8.24
C GLU A 202 19.16 -9.09 8.22
N LYS A 203 18.77 -9.83 9.26
CA LYS A 203 17.47 -10.52 9.30
C LYS A 203 16.28 -9.56 9.48
N ILE A 204 16.52 -8.34 9.93
CA ILE A 204 15.48 -7.32 10.18
C ILE A 204 15.09 -6.64 8.88
N GLN A 205 13.90 -6.96 8.38
CA GLN A 205 13.41 -6.44 7.10
C GLN A 205 12.05 -5.73 7.23
N THR A 206 11.31 -5.95 8.31
CA THR A 206 9.92 -5.50 8.51
C THR A 206 9.69 -5.05 9.96
N ILE A 207 8.57 -4.36 10.23
CA ILE A 207 8.09 -4.12 11.61
C ILE A 207 7.89 -5.46 12.35
N HIS A 208 7.39 -6.50 11.67
CA HIS A 208 7.21 -7.81 12.28
C HIS A 208 8.55 -8.47 12.70
N ASP A 209 9.64 -8.22 11.97
CA ASP A 209 10.97 -8.66 12.40
C ASP A 209 11.47 -7.86 13.61
N ILE A 210 11.06 -6.59 13.76
CA ILE A 210 11.31 -5.80 14.98
C ILE A 210 10.52 -6.39 16.17
N ILE A 211 9.25 -6.76 15.99
CA ILE A 211 8.48 -7.45 17.04
C ILE A 211 9.20 -8.74 17.47
N LYS A 212 9.66 -9.54 16.51
CA LYS A 212 10.44 -10.76 16.81
C LYS A 212 11.74 -10.47 17.52
N LEU A 213 12.48 -9.44 17.08
CA LEU A 213 13.69 -8.98 17.76
C LEU A 213 13.38 -8.69 19.21
N LEU A 214 12.38 -7.85 19.50
CA LEU A 214 12.03 -7.43 20.86
C LEU A 214 11.56 -8.56 21.77
N ILE A 215 10.90 -9.58 21.20
CA ILE A 215 10.53 -10.78 21.96
C ILE A 215 11.76 -11.60 22.37
N ILE A 216 12.77 -11.69 21.50
CA ILE A 216 13.98 -12.49 21.72
C ILE A 216 15.05 -11.71 22.50
N HIS A 217 15.11 -10.40 22.26
CA HIS A 217 16.07 -9.43 22.80
C HIS A 217 15.34 -8.23 23.42
N PRO A 218 14.67 -8.40 24.58
CA PRO A 218 14.00 -7.32 25.28
C PRO A 218 14.90 -6.10 25.58
N GLU A 219 16.20 -6.31 25.75
CA GLU A 219 17.21 -5.27 25.97
C GLU A 219 17.32 -4.27 24.82
N ALA A 220 16.82 -4.61 23.63
CA ALA A 220 16.81 -3.73 22.47
C ALA A 220 15.70 -2.66 22.52
N ASP A 221 14.76 -2.77 23.45
CA ASP A 221 13.51 -1.99 23.46
C ASP A 221 13.74 -0.48 23.54
N ASP A 222 14.60 -0.02 24.45
CA ASP A 222 14.87 1.42 24.60
C ASP A 222 15.44 2.03 23.31
N PHE A 223 16.41 1.34 22.70
CA PHE A 223 17.01 1.79 21.44
C PHE A 223 15.99 1.80 20.29
N VAL A 224 15.19 0.74 20.16
CA VAL A 224 14.19 0.62 19.10
C VAL A 224 13.07 1.65 19.27
N THR A 225 12.59 1.84 20.50
CA THR A 225 11.54 2.80 20.84
C THR A 225 12.00 4.23 20.58
N LEU A 226 13.22 4.57 20.99
CA LEU A 226 13.82 5.89 20.72
C LEU A 226 13.89 6.16 19.22
N LEU A 227 14.40 5.21 18.43
CA LEU A 227 14.42 5.35 16.98
C LEU A 227 13.01 5.48 16.38
N ALA A 228 12.02 4.78 16.91
CA ALA A 228 10.65 4.90 16.43
C ALA A 228 10.09 6.31 16.63
N HIS A 229 10.39 6.98 17.76
CA HIS A 229 10.06 8.38 17.96
C HIS A 229 10.87 9.32 17.05
N ASP A 230 12.19 9.13 16.96
CA ASP A 230 13.06 9.98 16.13
C ASP A 230 12.64 10.02 14.65
N PHE A 231 12.12 8.90 14.15
CA PHE A 231 11.63 8.77 12.78
C PHE A 231 10.14 9.06 12.61
N GLY A 232 9.43 9.40 13.68
CA GLY A 232 8.02 9.79 13.57
C GLY A 232 7.06 8.62 13.33
N TYR A 233 7.43 7.39 13.73
CA TYR A 233 6.62 6.18 13.50
C TYR A 233 5.29 6.21 14.27
N PHE A 234 5.27 6.80 15.47
CA PHE A 234 4.09 6.83 16.34
C PHE A 234 3.15 8.03 16.06
N GLU A 235 3.54 8.90 15.14
CA GLU A 235 2.91 10.17 14.79
C GLU A 235 2.03 10.07 13.54
N HIS A 236 1.98 8.90 12.88
CA HIS A 236 1.27 8.69 11.61
C HIS A 236 -0.18 9.21 11.61
N ALA A 237 -0.93 8.95 12.70
CA ALA A 237 -2.32 9.40 12.83
C ALA A 237 -2.47 10.93 12.77
N GLN A 238 -1.49 11.66 13.29
CA GLN A 238 -1.53 13.13 13.37
C GLN A 238 -1.28 13.79 12.00
N PHE A 239 -0.51 13.15 11.13
CA PHE A 239 -0.21 13.68 9.80
C PHE A 239 -1.45 13.76 8.90
N ASP A 240 -2.29 12.70 8.82
CA ASP A 240 -3.50 12.77 7.97
C ASP A 240 -4.52 13.76 8.52
N LEU A 241 -4.68 13.83 9.86
CA LEU A 241 -5.53 14.81 10.52
C LEU A 241 -5.14 16.25 10.14
N LYS A 242 -3.84 16.56 10.18
CA LYS A 242 -3.32 17.90 9.87
C LYS A 242 -3.46 18.25 8.39
N ILE A 243 -3.27 17.29 7.50
CA ILE A 243 -3.23 17.54 6.04
C ILE A 243 -4.63 17.47 5.42
N ASN A 244 -5.51 16.64 5.96
CA ASN A 244 -6.86 16.42 5.47
C ASN A 244 -7.91 16.65 6.56
N PRO A 245 -7.94 17.84 7.20
CA PRO A 245 -8.84 18.11 8.34
C PRO A 245 -10.33 17.99 7.97
N TRP A 246 -10.66 18.22 6.69
CA TRP A 246 -12.00 18.07 6.13
C TRP A 246 -12.57 16.64 6.25
N ARG A 247 -11.74 15.62 6.46
CA ARG A 247 -12.22 14.24 6.71
C ARG A 247 -12.68 14.01 8.15
N TYR A 248 -12.37 14.94 9.05
CA TYR A 248 -12.45 14.73 10.49
C TYR A 248 -13.24 15.83 11.23
N SER A 249 -13.76 16.81 10.49
CA SER A 249 -14.58 17.88 11.03
C SER A 249 -15.70 18.21 10.06
N ILE A 250 -16.94 18.28 10.55
CA ILE A 250 -18.12 18.65 9.74
C ILE A 250 -17.91 20.05 9.14
N LYS A 251 -17.40 21.00 9.93
CA LYS A 251 -17.15 22.37 9.47
C LYS A 251 -16.13 22.39 8.33
N GLU A 252 -15.01 21.70 8.51
CA GLU A 252 -13.95 21.64 7.49
C GLU A 252 -14.40 20.88 6.25
N PHE A 253 -15.25 19.85 6.42
CA PHE A 253 -15.87 19.15 5.31
C PHE A 253 -16.73 20.08 4.46
N LEU A 254 -17.63 20.85 5.09
CA LEU A 254 -18.51 21.79 4.41
C LEU A 254 -17.71 22.86 3.66
N ASN A 255 -16.73 23.48 4.34
CA ASN A 255 -15.81 24.42 3.71
C ASN A 255 -15.10 23.82 2.48
N TYR A 256 -14.69 22.55 2.57
CA TYR A 256 -14.01 21.85 1.49
C TYR A 256 -14.92 21.59 0.29
N VAL A 257 -16.17 21.15 0.50
CA VAL A 257 -17.10 20.90 -0.61
C VAL A 257 -17.59 22.19 -1.25
N ASP A 258 -17.77 23.27 -0.46
CA ASP A 258 -18.10 24.61 -0.95
C ASP A 258 -16.98 25.18 -1.81
N LEU A 259 -15.73 25.09 -1.34
CA LEU A 259 -14.54 25.49 -2.09
C LEU A 259 -14.44 24.77 -3.45
N LEU A 260 -14.87 23.51 -3.50
CA LEU A 260 -14.86 22.69 -4.70
C LEU A 260 -16.10 22.86 -5.58
N GLY A 261 -17.13 23.55 -5.09
CA GLY A 261 -18.41 23.72 -5.78
C GLY A 261 -19.11 22.38 -6.05
N LEU A 262 -19.07 21.45 -5.09
CA LEU A 262 -19.70 20.13 -5.27
C LEU A 262 -21.22 20.21 -5.16
N ASN A 263 -21.92 19.47 -6.02
CA ASN A 263 -23.37 19.29 -5.89
C ASN A 263 -23.74 18.16 -4.91
N ASN A 264 -25.02 18.05 -4.52
CA ASN A 264 -25.48 17.08 -3.54
C ASN A 264 -25.08 15.63 -3.85
N ASN A 265 -25.13 15.19 -5.11
CA ASN A 265 -24.72 13.84 -5.50
C ASN A 265 -23.20 13.62 -5.32
N GLN A 266 -22.39 14.64 -5.60
CA GLN A 266 -20.95 14.59 -5.38
C GLN A 266 -20.60 14.61 -3.89
N ILE A 267 -21.35 15.38 -3.09
CA ILE A 267 -21.20 15.43 -1.64
C ILE A 267 -21.58 14.06 -1.04
N ASP A 268 -22.70 13.49 -1.45
CA ASP A 268 -23.16 12.15 -1.04
C ASP A 268 -22.09 11.08 -1.34
N SER A 269 -21.59 11.04 -2.58
CA SER A 269 -20.52 10.11 -2.97
C SER A 269 -19.23 10.33 -2.17
N LEU A 270 -18.85 11.58 -1.90
CA LEU A 270 -17.67 11.88 -1.09
C LEU A 270 -17.85 11.44 0.37
N ALA A 271 -19.02 11.67 0.96
CA ALA A 271 -19.34 11.24 2.32
C ALA A 271 -19.32 9.70 2.42
N HIS A 272 -19.94 8.99 1.48
CA HIS A 272 -19.85 7.53 1.40
C HIS A 272 -18.41 7.04 1.30
N ARG A 273 -17.56 7.68 0.48
CA ARG A 273 -16.15 7.30 0.36
C ARG A 273 -15.40 7.45 1.67
N ILE A 274 -15.63 8.52 2.42
CA ILE A 274 -14.98 8.73 3.73
C ILE A 274 -15.45 7.67 4.73
N TYR A 275 -16.75 7.36 4.73
CA TYR A 275 -17.31 6.31 5.57
C TYR A 275 -16.64 4.97 5.30
N TYR A 276 -16.62 4.52 4.04
CA TYR A 276 -16.04 3.22 3.68
C TYR A 276 -14.55 3.14 3.99
N VAL A 277 -13.78 4.21 3.76
CA VAL A 277 -12.36 4.23 4.17
C VAL A 277 -12.23 3.99 5.67
N GLY A 278 -13.05 4.65 6.50
CA GLY A 278 -13.01 4.44 7.95
C GLY A 278 -13.48 3.07 8.40
N ASP A 279 -14.48 2.51 7.73
CA ASP A 279 -15.01 1.18 8.02
C ASP A 279 -13.99 0.08 7.69
N GLU A 280 -13.36 0.18 6.52
CA GLU A 280 -12.37 -0.79 6.05
C GLU A 280 -11.09 -0.79 6.90
N THR A 281 -10.63 0.39 7.34
CA THR A 281 -9.39 0.48 8.15
C THR A 281 -9.63 0.20 9.63
N ALA A 282 -10.85 0.38 10.14
CA ALA A 282 -11.16 0.16 11.56
C ALA A 282 -10.83 -1.26 12.03
N ASN A 283 -11.21 -2.27 11.23
CA ASN A 283 -10.93 -3.67 11.58
C ASN A 283 -9.43 -3.97 11.62
N VAL A 284 -8.65 -3.39 10.68
CA VAL A 284 -7.19 -3.54 10.66
C VAL A 284 -6.59 -2.92 11.91
N HIS A 285 -6.96 -1.67 12.23
CA HIS A 285 -6.43 -0.98 13.40
C HIS A 285 -6.86 -1.64 14.72
N ALA A 286 -8.07 -2.19 14.81
CA ALA A 286 -8.55 -2.93 15.97
C ALA A 286 -7.75 -4.22 16.21
N ASN A 287 -7.45 -4.98 15.14
CA ASN A 287 -6.63 -6.19 15.22
C ASN A 287 -5.20 -5.87 15.68
N GLU A 288 -4.59 -4.82 15.13
CA GLU A 288 -3.26 -4.37 15.54
C GLU A 288 -3.25 -3.88 16.99
N PHE A 289 -4.24 -3.08 17.40
CA PHE A 289 -4.41 -2.67 18.80
C PHE A 289 -4.47 -3.88 19.74
N TYR A 290 -5.28 -4.89 19.40
CA TYR A 290 -5.37 -6.12 20.19
C TYR A 290 -4.03 -6.86 20.26
N LEU A 291 -3.35 -7.03 19.12
CA LEU A 291 -2.04 -7.67 19.05
C LEU A 291 -1.03 -6.98 19.98
N TYR A 292 -0.87 -5.66 19.86
CA TYR A 292 0.07 -4.91 20.68
C TYR A 292 -0.34 -4.86 22.16
N SER A 293 -1.65 -4.87 22.47
CA SER A 293 -2.15 -4.99 23.84
C SER A 293 -1.72 -6.32 24.49
N VAL A 294 -1.84 -7.43 23.74
CA VAL A 294 -1.40 -8.76 24.21
C VAL A 294 0.12 -8.80 24.37
N LEU A 295 0.87 -8.28 23.40
CA LEU A 295 2.33 -8.23 23.44
C LEU A 295 2.83 -7.38 24.61
N HIS A 296 2.28 -6.18 24.82
CA HIS A 296 2.64 -5.32 25.94
C HIS A 296 2.27 -5.97 27.28
N LYS A 297 1.08 -6.59 27.39
CA LYS A 297 0.68 -7.31 28.61
C LYS A 297 1.68 -8.40 28.98
N LYS A 298 2.21 -9.12 27.99
CA LYS A 298 3.15 -10.24 28.19
C LYS A 298 4.60 -9.80 28.43
N TYR A 299 5.12 -8.88 27.62
CA TYR A 299 6.56 -8.55 27.61
C TYR A 299 6.89 -7.22 28.28
N LYS A 300 5.89 -6.35 28.52
CA LYS A 300 6.05 -5.05 29.20
C LYS A 300 7.04 -4.07 28.55
N LEU A 301 7.23 -4.21 27.23
CA LEU A 301 8.11 -3.35 26.44
C LEU A 301 7.41 -2.04 26.03
N ASN A 302 8.18 -0.95 26.00
CA ASN A 302 7.76 0.39 25.63
C ASN A 302 7.35 0.47 24.16
N PHE A 303 8.07 -0.19 23.25
CA PHE A 303 7.69 -0.20 21.84
C PHE A 303 6.28 -0.76 21.63
N PHE A 304 5.92 -1.82 22.37
CA PHE A 304 4.58 -2.41 22.30
C PHE A 304 3.51 -1.50 22.92
N TYR A 305 3.85 -0.78 23.99
CA TYR A 305 2.95 0.22 24.59
C TYR A 305 2.67 1.38 23.61
N GLU A 306 3.71 1.97 23.04
CA GLU A 306 3.58 3.09 22.10
C GLU A 306 2.85 2.66 20.82
N SER A 307 3.11 1.44 20.33
CA SER A 307 2.37 0.87 19.20
C SER A 307 0.88 0.69 19.54
N MET A 308 0.55 0.17 20.73
CA MET A 308 -0.83 0.07 21.20
C MET A 308 -1.51 1.45 21.23
N GLU A 309 -0.85 2.47 21.77
CA GLU A 309 -1.41 3.82 21.82
C GLU A 309 -1.52 4.46 20.42
N LEU A 310 -0.60 4.18 19.48
CA LEU A 310 -0.75 4.56 18.07
C LEU A 310 -2.03 3.98 17.47
N TYR A 311 -2.26 2.67 17.58
CA TYR A 311 -3.44 2.04 16.98
C TYR A 311 -4.74 2.46 17.65
N LYS A 312 -4.74 2.73 18.96
CA LYS A 312 -5.86 3.36 19.66
C LYS A 312 -6.20 4.74 19.08
N ARG A 313 -5.18 5.56 18.79
CA ARG A 313 -5.37 6.85 18.11
C ARG A 313 -5.93 6.68 16.70
N LEU A 314 -5.44 5.69 15.94
CA LEU A 314 -5.93 5.39 14.59
C LEU A 314 -7.40 4.95 14.59
N ILE A 315 -7.81 4.06 15.51
CA ILE A 315 -9.22 3.67 15.69
C ILE A 315 -10.10 4.89 15.95
N ARG A 316 -9.66 5.77 16.87
CA ARG A 316 -10.40 7.02 17.15
C ARG A 316 -10.53 7.90 15.90
N THR A 317 -9.49 7.96 15.06
CA THR A 317 -9.56 8.71 13.80
C THR A 317 -10.57 8.11 12.82
N ASP A 318 -10.68 6.77 12.79
CA ASP A 318 -11.66 6.06 11.97
C ASP A 318 -13.09 6.30 12.43
N ASP A 319 -13.32 6.33 13.74
CA ASP A 319 -14.64 6.64 14.30
C ASP A 319 -15.05 8.09 14.03
N ILE A 320 -14.12 9.04 14.18
CA ILE A 320 -14.38 10.45 13.87
C ILE A 320 -14.80 10.62 12.41
N ARG A 321 -14.05 10.04 11.45
CA ARG A 321 -14.38 10.18 10.02
C ARG A 321 -15.72 9.54 9.66
N LYS A 322 -16.04 8.37 10.25
CA LYS A 322 -17.35 7.73 10.07
C LYS A 322 -18.47 8.63 10.60
N GLY A 323 -18.28 9.21 11.78
CA GLY A 323 -19.22 10.15 12.38
C GLY A 323 -19.45 11.41 11.53
N VAL A 324 -18.40 11.98 10.94
CA VAL A 324 -18.51 13.10 9.99
C VAL A 324 -19.32 12.68 8.77
N ALA A 325 -18.99 11.54 8.14
CA ALA A 325 -19.69 11.06 6.96
C ALA A 325 -21.18 10.80 7.23
N ILE A 326 -21.52 10.11 8.32
CA ILE A 326 -22.91 9.87 8.74
C ILE A 326 -23.65 11.20 8.92
N SER A 327 -23.02 12.16 9.59
CA SER A 327 -23.63 13.48 9.83
C SER A 327 -23.92 14.24 8.53
N ILE A 328 -23.04 14.15 7.54
CA ILE A 328 -23.25 14.77 6.22
C ILE A 328 -24.36 14.05 5.45
N LEU A 329 -24.34 12.72 5.42
CA LEU A 329 -25.37 11.92 4.72
C LEU A 329 -26.76 12.16 5.31
N SER A 330 -26.89 12.29 6.63
CA SER A 330 -28.15 12.62 7.28
C SER A 330 -28.66 14.01 6.88
N ARG A 331 -27.77 15.01 6.76
CA ARG A 331 -28.14 16.38 6.35
C ARG A 331 -28.58 16.50 4.89
N LEU A 332 -28.12 15.61 4.01
CA LEU A 332 -28.55 15.61 2.60
C LEU A 332 -29.94 14.99 2.40
N ARG A 333 -30.44 14.26 3.40
CA ARG A 333 -31.74 13.58 3.37
C ARG A 333 -32.86 14.38 4.03
N THR A 334 -32.51 15.43 4.77
CA THR A 334 -33.43 16.44 5.33
C THR A 334 -33.51 17.62 4.39
#